data_AF-A0A4Q4HSQ3-F1
#
_entry.id   AF-A0A4Q4HSQ3-F1
#
_cell.length_a   1.000
_cell.length_b   1.000
_cell.length_c   1.000
_cell.angle_alpha   90.00
_cell.angle_beta   90.00
_cell.angle_gamma   90.00
#
_symmetry.space_group_name_H-M   'P 1'
#
loop_
_entity.id
_entity.type
_entity.pdbx_description
1 polymer ?
#
loop_
_entity_poly.entity_id
_entity_poly.type
_entity_poly.pdbx_seq_one_letter_code
_entity_poly.pdbx_strand_id
1 'polypeptide(L)'
;YDSRQFTAAGDTTPASVFHVGLTSCGSAVSAVKLTFTGTPDNKDVGLIQINSVNGARGVGIQLLDKDKHELKINVPTTIALMPGTQTIAFYARLKATY
;
A
#
# COMPACT_ATOMS: atom_id res chain seq x y z
N TYR A 1 14.58 -0.18 -10.32
CA TYR A 1 15.06 0.13 -8.96
C TYR A 1 16.50 -0.33 -8.86
N ASP A 2 17.39 0.51 -8.35
CA ASP A 2 18.81 0.16 -8.16
C ASP A 2 18.93 -0.57 -6.81
N SER A 3 19.51 -1.78 -6.79
CA SER A 3 19.65 -2.58 -5.57
C SER A 3 20.52 -1.90 -4.51
N ARG A 4 21.33 -0.91 -4.89
CA ARG A 4 22.12 -0.07 -3.98
C ARG A 4 21.27 0.75 -3.00
N GLN A 5 19.97 0.89 -3.25
CA GLN A 5 19.05 1.59 -2.34
C GLN A 5 18.65 0.75 -1.12
N PHE A 6 18.99 -0.54 -1.09
CA PHE A 6 18.74 -1.44 0.05
C PHE A 6 20.07 -1.87 0.66
N THR A 7 20.44 -1.18 1.74
CA THR A 7 21.64 -1.43 2.53
C THR A 7 21.34 -2.14 3.85
N ALA A 8 20.10 -2.03 4.33
CA ALA A 8 19.60 -2.72 5.52
C ALA A 8 18.08 -2.95 5.48
N ALA A 9 17.60 -3.90 6.30
CA ALA A 9 16.18 -4.11 6.54
C ALA A 9 15.49 -2.80 6.95
N GLY A 10 14.35 -2.51 6.33
CA GLY A 10 13.58 -1.27 6.52
C GLY A 10 13.90 -0.18 5.49
N ASP A 11 14.98 -0.30 4.71
CA ASP A 11 15.26 0.63 3.62
C ASP A 11 14.13 0.64 2.59
N THR A 12 13.84 1.81 2.05
CA THR A 12 12.71 1.97 1.12
C THR A 12 13.08 2.75 -0.12
N THR A 13 12.43 2.42 -1.23
CA THR A 13 12.52 3.22 -2.44
C THR A 13 11.66 4.48 -2.33
N PRO A 14 11.87 5.48 -3.20
CA PRO A 14 10.86 6.50 -3.46
C PRO A 14 9.50 5.85 -3.75
N ALA A 15 8.43 6.49 -3.27
CA ALA A 15 7.08 5.97 -3.41
C ALA A 15 6.44 6.41 -4.73
N SER A 16 5.79 5.47 -5.40
CA SER A 16 5.00 5.68 -6.60
C SER A 16 3.54 5.92 -6.21
N VAL A 17 2.95 7.00 -6.72
CA VAL A 17 1.54 7.31 -6.48
C VAL A 17 0.64 6.45 -7.37
N PHE A 18 -0.47 5.98 -6.81
CA PHE A 18 -1.59 5.41 -7.56
C PHE A 18 -2.90 5.96 -7.01
N HIS A 19 -3.95 5.95 -7.84
CA HIS A 19 -5.21 6.58 -7.52
C HIS A 19 -6.34 5.56 -7.53
N VAL A 20 -7.21 5.64 -6.51
CA VAL A 20 -8.46 4.87 -6.46
C VAL A 20 -9.60 5.86 -6.58
N GLY A 21 -10.39 5.72 -7.65
CA GLY A 21 -11.60 6.50 -7.87
C GLY A 21 -12.80 5.83 -7.22
N LEU A 22 -13.55 6.61 -6.44
CA LEU A 22 -14.87 6.24 -5.93
C LEU A 22 -15.90 7.13 -6.62
N THR A 23 -16.80 6.51 -7.39
CA THR A 23 -17.89 7.20 -8.09
C THR A 23 -19.21 7.03 -7.35
N SER A 24 -20.11 7.99 -7.51
CA SER A 24 -21.47 7.94 -6.96
C SER A 24 -21.53 7.76 -5.42
N CYS A 25 -20.63 8.40 -4.67
CA CYS A 25 -20.75 8.44 -3.21
C CYS A 25 -22.00 9.26 -2.83
N GLY A 26 -23.09 8.57 -2.47
CA GLY A 26 -24.32 9.20 -2.01
C GLY A 26 -24.09 10.04 -0.76
N SER A 27 -24.89 11.10 -0.57
CA SER A 27 -24.75 12.07 0.53
C SER A 27 -24.87 11.46 1.94
N ALA A 28 -25.40 10.24 2.05
CA ALA A 28 -25.48 9.51 3.32
C ALA A 28 -24.19 8.76 3.70
N VAL A 29 -23.23 8.61 2.79
CA VAL A 29 -21.99 7.86 3.05
C VAL A 29 -20.88 8.83 3.49
N SER A 30 -20.57 8.82 4.78
CA SER A 30 -19.50 9.63 5.36
C SER A 30 -18.15 8.91 5.44
N ALA A 31 -18.14 7.58 5.32
CA ALA A 31 -16.93 6.78 5.33
C ALA A 31 -17.12 5.40 4.67
N VAL A 32 -16.02 4.83 4.19
CA VAL A 32 -15.95 3.44 3.73
C VAL A 32 -14.81 2.71 4.43
N LYS A 33 -14.96 1.38 4.54
CA LYS A 33 -13.86 0.49 4.88
C LYS A 33 -13.22 0.01 3.59
N LEU A 34 -11.93 0.32 3.43
CA LEU A 34 -11.12 -0.19 2.34
C LEU A 34 -10.14 -1.21 2.91
N THR A 35 -9.99 -2.35 2.23
CA THR A 35 -8.98 -3.35 2.57
C THR A 35 -8.17 -3.65 1.32
N PHE A 36 -6.85 -3.41 1.38
CA PHE A 36 -5.94 -3.92 0.36
C PHE A 36 -5.58 -5.36 0.72
N THR A 37 -5.88 -6.30 -0.17
CA THR A 37 -5.60 -7.72 0.04
C THR A 37 -4.42 -8.17 -0.81
N GLY A 38 -3.66 -9.14 -0.31
CA GLY A 38 -2.52 -9.70 -0.99
C GLY A 38 -1.86 -10.81 -0.19
N THR A 39 -0.93 -11.53 -0.82
CA THR A 39 -0.09 -12.52 -0.15
C THR A 39 0.91 -11.78 0.75
N PRO A 40 0.93 -12.05 2.07
CA PRO A 40 1.89 -11.44 2.98
C PRO A 40 3.33 -11.81 2.64
N ASP A 41 4.26 -10.86 2.80
CA ASP A 41 5.68 -11.19 2.82
C ASP A 41 6.00 -12.08 4.03
N ASN A 42 6.98 -12.98 3.84
CA ASN A 42 7.32 -13.99 4.84
C ASN A 42 8.02 -13.42 6.09
N LYS A 43 8.54 -12.19 6.02
CA LYS A 43 9.24 -11.52 7.12
C LYS A 43 8.45 -10.36 7.70
N ASP A 44 7.72 -9.63 6.87
CA ASP A 44 6.84 -8.55 7.32
C ASP A 44 5.42 -8.75 6.73
N VAL A 45 4.53 -9.30 7.56
CA VAL A 45 3.15 -9.66 7.15
C VAL A 45 2.29 -8.46 6.73
N GLY A 46 2.76 -7.22 7.00
CA GLY A 46 2.09 -6.00 6.54
C GLY A 46 2.37 -5.67 5.08
N LEU A 47 3.37 -6.30 4.46
CA LEU A 47 3.80 -6.06 3.08
C LEU A 47 3.24 -7.11 2.13
N ILE A 48 3.14 -6.76 0.85
CA ILE A 48 2.81 -7.71 -0.22
C ILE A 48 4.10 -8.39 -0.68
N GLN A 49 4.08 -9.72 -0.72
CA GLN A 49 5.17 -10.53 -1.25
C GLN A 49 5.38 -10.26 -2.75
N ILE A 50 6.63 -10.06 -3.16
CA ILE A 50 7.01 -10.12 -4.57
C ILE A 50 7.15 -11.59 -4.95
N ASN A 51 6.44 -12.02 -6.00
CA ASN A 51 6.32 -13.40 -6.51
C ASN A 51 7.37 -14.38 -5.95
N SER A 52 6.93 -15.39 -5.19
CA SER A 52 7.82 -16.30 -4.47
C SER A 52 8.64 -17.26 -5.36
N VAL A 53 8.29 -17.44 -6.63
CA VAL A 53 8.95 -18.40 -7.53
C VAL A 53 10.10 -17.76 -8.28
N ASN A 54 9.90 -16.59 -8.88
CA ASN A 54 10.90 -15.89 -9.71
C ASN A 54 11.09 -14.41 -9.35
N GLY A 55 10.49 -13.96 -8.24
CA GLY A 55 10.54 -12.57 -7.80
C GLY A 55 11.76 -12.23 -6.95
N ALA A 56 11.92 -10.93 -6.71
CA ALA A 56 12.97 -10.42 -5.84
C ALA A 56 12.73 -10.90 -4.40
N ARG A 57 13.78 -11.44 -3.78
CA ARG A 57 13.77 -11.84 -2.37
C ARG A 57 14.27 -10.70 -1.51
N GLY A 58 13.77 -10.66 -0.28
CA GLY A 58 14.19 -9.70 0.73
C GLY A 58 13.68 -8.28 0.55
N VAL A 59 12.66 -8.12 -0.28
CA VAL A 59 11.88 -6.89 -0.42
C VAL A 59 10.40 -7.25 -0.51
N GLY A 60 9.55 -6.39 0.05
CA GLY A 60 8.10 -6.44 -0.09
C GLY A 60 7.57 -5.12 -0.63
N ILE A 61 6.33 -5.13 -1.14
CA ILE A 61 5.63 -3.89 -1.51
C ILE A 61 4.93 -3.37 -0.26
N GLN A 62 5.30 -2.16 0.15
CA GLN A 62 4.63 -1.40 1.20
C GLN A 62 3.58 -0.48 0.57
N LEU A 63 2.36 -0.51 1.09
CA LEU A 63 1.30 0.42 0.74
C LEU A 63 1.24 1.56 1.77
N LEU A 64 0.94 2.76 1.30
CA LEU A 64 0.82 3.95 2.11
C LEU A 64 -0.47 4.71 1.78
N ASP A 65 -1.03 5.37 2.79
CA ASP A 65 -2.17 6.28 2.62
C ASP A 65 -1.75 7.63 2.01
N LYS A 66 -2.73 8.52 1.84
CA LYS A 66 -2.52 9.87 1.29
C LYS A 66 -1.50 10.71 2.08
N ASP A 67 -1.36 10.44 3.38
CA ASP A 67 -0.45 11.14 4.30
C ASP A 67 0.89 10.41 4.44
N LYS A 68 1.10 9.35 3.65
CA LYS A 68 2.27 8.46 3.63
C LYS A 68 2.44 7.63 4.90
N HIS A 69 1.36 7.39 5.65
CA HIS A 69 1.36 6.39 6.73
C HIS A 69 1.19 4.98 6.16
N GLU A 70 1.77 3.99 6.84
CA GLU A 70 1.70 2.60 6.41
C GLU A 70 0.29 2.02 6.46
N LEU A 71 -0.11 1.40 5.35
CA LEU A 71 -1.32 0.60 5.24
C LEU A 71 -0.93 -0.88 5.19
N LYS A 72 -1.21 -1.60 6.28
CA LYS A 72 -0.99 -3.05 6.33
C LYS A 72 -2.01 -3.77 5.46
N ILE A 73 -1.56 -4.73 4.68
CA ILE A 73 -2.48 -5.56 3.89
C ILE A 73 -3.31 -6.47 4.79
N ASN A 74 -4.47 -6.88 4.27
CA ASN A 74 -5.44 -7.73 4.96
C ASN A 74 -5.99 -7.11 6.27
N VAL A 75 -5.73 -5.81 6.50
CA VAL A 75 -6.28 -5.03 7.61
C VAL A 75 -7.20 -3.95 7.03
N PRO A 76 -8.45 -3.85 7.50
CA PRO A 76 -9.36 -2.80 7.04
C PRO A 76 -8.89 -1.43 7.55
N THR A 77 -8.90 -0.43 6.67
CA THR A 77 -8.71 0.98 7.01
C THR A 77 -9.98 1.77 6.71
N THR A 78 -10.31 2.72 7.58
CA THR A 78 -11.48 3.59 7.39
C THR A 78 -11.04 4.86 6.69
N ILE A 79 -11.73 5.19 5.61
CA ILE A 79 -11.48 6.39 4.82
C ILE A 79 -12.74 7.24 4.85
N ALA A 80 -12.59 8.50 5.25
CA ALA A 80 -13.67 9.48 5.19
C ALA A 80 -14.01 9.79 3.73
N LEU A 81 -15.31 9.89 3.43
CA LEU A 81 -15.81 10.27 2.11
C LEU A 81 -16.51 11.62 2.17
N MET A 82 -16.33 12.38 1.10
CA MET A 82 -17.15 13.51 0.72
C MET A 82 -18.20 13.07 -0.32
N PRO A 83 -19.40 13.69 -0.32
CA PRO A 83 -20.40 13.43 -1.35
C PRO A 83 -19.85 13.67 -2.77
N GLY A 84 -20.28 12.84 -3.72
CA GLY A 84 -19.89 12.96 -5.14
C GLY A 84 -18.78 12.01 -5.58
N THR A 85 -18.06 12.38 -6.62
CA THR A 85 -16.91 11.60 -7.13
C THR A 85 -15.65 12.05 -6.42
N GLN A 86 -14.88 11.10 -5.89
CA GLN A 86 -13.62 11.38 -5.24
C GLN A 86 -12.52 10.47 -5.77
N THR A 87 -11.32 11.03 -5.85
CA THR A 87 -10.12 10.29 -6.21
C THR A 87 -9.18 10.32 -5.01
N ILE A 88 -8.86 9.16 -4.47
CA ILE A 88 -7.97 9.03 -3.31
C ILE A 88 -6.59 8.63 -3.81
N ALA A 89 -5.58 9.40 -3.43
CA ALA A 89 -4.18 9.06 -3.68
C ALA A 89 -3.67 8.09 -2.62
N PHE A 90 -3.01 7.04 -3.08
CA PHE A 90 -2.25 6.10 -2.28
C PHE A 90 -0.84 6.00 -2.86
N TYR A 91 0.07 5.42 -2.10
CA TYR A 91 1.43 5.22 -2.57
C TYR A 91 1.88 3.79 -2.36
N ALA A 92 2.72 3.31 -3.27
CA ALA A 92 3.38 2.03 -3.15
C ALA A 92 4.90 2.25 -3.24
N ARG A 93 5.66 1.54 -2.41
CA ARG A 93 7.12 1.52 -2.51
C ARG A 93 7.66 0.14 -2.17
N LEU A 94 8.88 -0.13 -2.58
CA LEU A 94 9.59 -1.32 -2.12
C LEU A 94 10.18 -1.04 -0.74
N LYS A 95 10.13 -2.02 0.16
CA LYS A 95 10.74 -2.01 1.49
C LYS A 95 11.58 -3.27 1.66
N ALA A 96 12.85 -3.12 2.04
CA ALA A 96 13.74 -4.22 2.35
C ALA A 96 13.30 -4.93 3.64
N THR A 97 13.40 -6.25 3.65
CA THR A 97 13.10 -7.11 4.79
C THR A 97 14.33 -7.83 5.35
N TYR A 98 15.51 -7.62 4.74
CA TYR A 98 16.83 -8.10 5.17
C TYR A 98 17.86 -6.98 5.03
#